data_AF-A0AAU6ZUV3-F1
#
_entry.id   AF-A0AAU6ZUV3-F1
#
_cell.length_a   1.000
_cell.length_b   1.000
_cell.length_c   1.000
_cell.angle_alpha   90.00
_cell.angle_beta   90.00
_cell.angle_gamma   90.00
#
_symmetry.space_group_name_H-M   'P 1'
#
loop_
_entity.id
_entity.type
_entity.pdbx_description
1 polymer ?
#
loop_
_entity_poly.entity_id
_entity_poly.type
_entity_poly.pdbx_seq_one_letter_code
_entity_poly.pdbx_strand_id
1 'polypeptide(L)'
;MIRERRPQDLDRLCEIAATLDIRPSSMSGKDPKAWLETDAVELSWVYDMAPVHVAPTQNLVGHVQIYRPTEASSTPGLAACAQQPAGELLAIGRFLVKPQAHDYGIARHLLKQARMYIQRQGKTAVLDLNANGYLTAAFCKKYGFVEIPSTDPAVAPMIYAS
;
A
#
# COMPACT_ATOMS: atom_id res chain seq x y z
N MET A 1 8.42 -1.34 14.59
CA MET A 1 8.95 -2.55 13.91
C MET A 1 7.99 -2.93 12.78
N ILE A 2 8.52 -3.38 11.63
CA ILE A 2 7.69 -3.95 10.57
C ILE A 2 7.60 -5.46 10.77
N ARG A 3 6.38 -6.00 10.70
CA ARG A 3 6.10 -7.44 10.79
C ARG A 3 4.95 -7.83 9.86
N GLU A 4 4.79 -9.11 9.60
CA GLU A 4 3.60 -9.65 8.93
C GLU A 4 2.31 -9.31 9.68
N ARG A 5 1.30 -8.92 8.90
CA ARG A 5 -0.07 -8.70 9.37
C ARG A 5 -0.66 -10.04 9.78
N ARG A 6 -1.31 -10.05 10.93
CA ARG A 6 -2.05 -11.20 11.45
C ARG A 6 -3.55 -10.91 11.39
N PRO A 7 -4.42 -11.94 11.45
CA PRO A 7 -5.86 -11.73 11.51
C PRO A 7 -6.28 -10.80 12.66
N GLN A 8 -5.61 -10.85 13.81
CA GLN A 8 -5.91 -10.02 14.98
C GLN A 8 -5.60 -8.53 14.77
N ASP A 9 -4.83 -8.16 13.75
CA ASP A 9 -4.49 -6.77 13.44
C ASP A 9 -5.64 -6.04 12.71
N LEU A 10 -6.58 -6.78 12.11
CA LEU A 10 -7.59 -6.25 11.20
C LEU A 10 -8.48 -5.18 11.83
N ASP A 11 -9.02 -5.43 13.01
CA ASP A 11 -9.97 -4.51 13.63
C ASP A 11 -9.29 -3.15 13.92
N ARG A 12 -8.02 -3.19 14.36
CA ARG A 12 -7.23 -1.96 14.55
C ARG A 12 -6.89 -1.26 13.24
N LEU A 13 -6.65 -2.01 12.16
CA LEU A 13 -6.42 -1.42 10.84
C LEU A 13 -7.69 -0.77 10.28
N CYS A 14 -8.86 -1.34 10.54
CA CYS A 14 -10.15 -0.72 10.21
C CYS A 14 -10.33 0.61 10.95
N GLU A 15 -9.97 0.67 12.23
CA GLU A 15 -9.99 1.93 12.99
C GLU A 15 -9.06 2.98 12.38
N ILE A 16 -7.83 2.61 11.99
CA ILE A 16 -6.89 3.52 11.34
C ILE A 16 -7.43 4.01 9.98
N ALA A 17 -7.97 3.11 9.17
CA ALA A 17 -8.59 3.46 7.89
C ALA A 17 -9.74 4.47 8.08
N ALA A 18 -10.59 4.26 9.09
CA ALA A 18 -11.66 5.18 9.44
C ALA A 18 -11.13 6.57 9.84
N THR A 19 -10.02 6.66 10.61
CA THR A 19 -9.44 7.96 11.00
C THR A 19 -8.86 8.76 9.84
N LEU A 20 -8.50 8.09 8.75
CA LEU A 20 -7.90 8.74 7.59
C LEU A 20 -8.97 9.29 6.61
N ASP A 21 -10.26 9.11 6.93
CA ASP A 21 -11.40 9.29 6.01
C ASP A 21 -11.10 8.69 4.62
N ILE A 22 -10.33 7.60 4.62
CA ILE A 22 -10.00 6.89 3.42
C ILE A 22 -11.32 6.25 3.00
N ARG A 23 -11.95 6.87 1.98
CA ARG A 23 -12.98 6.29 1.14
C ARG A 23 -12.37 6.14 -0.26
N PRO A 24 -11.46 5.17 -0.48
CA PRO A 24 -10.99 4.89 -1.81
C PRO A 24 -12.22 4.74 -2.69
N SER A 25 -12.18 5.29 -3.89
CA SER A 25 -13.14 4.94 -4.95
C SER A 25 -13.28 3.42 -5.10
N SER A 26 -12.22 2.66 -4.75
CA SER A 26 -12.18 1.20 -4.69
C SER A 26 -12.89 0.53 -3.49
N MET A 27 -13.32 1.28 -2.47
CA MET A 27 -14.12 0.76 -1.36
C MET A 27 -15.63 0.76 -1.64
N SER A 28 -16.10 1.15 -2.84
CA SER A 28 -17.52 1.17 -3.28
C SER A 28 -18.43 0.15 -2.59
N GLY A 29 -18.96 0.47 -1.41
CA GLY A 29 -19.84 -0.38 -0.59
C GLY A 29 -19.22 -1.60 0.12
N LYS A 30 -17.90 -1.79 0.10
CA LYS A 30 -17.23 -2.93 0.76
C LYS A 30 -16.95 -2.64 2.24
N ASP A 31 -17.17 -3.65 3.08
CA ASP A 31 -16.71 -3.67 4.47
C ASP A 31 -15.19 -3.41 4.53
N PRO A 32 -14.70 -2.45 5.34
CA PRO A 32 -13.27 -2.16 5.49
C PRO A 32 -12.42 -3.40 5.77
N LYS A 33 -12.96 -4.38 6.49
CA LYS A 33 -12.28 -5.65 6.78
C LYS A 33 -12.11 -6.47 5.51
N ALA A 34 -13.17 -6.66 4.74
CA ALA A 34 -13.12 -7.34 3.45
C ALA A 34 -12.18 -6.63 2.45
N TRP A 35 -12.11 -5.30 2.49
CA TRP A 35 -11.15 -4.54 1.67
C TRP A 35 -9.70 -4.84 2.05
N LEU A 36 -9.38 -4.94 3.35
CA LEU A 36 -8.07 -5.34 3.85
C LEU A 36 -7.74 -6.83 3.61
N GLU A 37 -8.73 -7.67 3.34
CA GLU A 37 -8.54 -9.11 3.14
C GLU A 37 -8.52 -9.55 1.67
N THR A 38 -8.56 -8.61 0.71
CA THR A 38 -8.65 -8.90 -0.74
C THR A 38 -7.76 -10.07 -1.19
N ASP A 39 -8.34 -11.01 -1.96
CA ASP A 39 -7.80 -12.36 -2.19
C ASP A 39 -6.51 -12.48 -3.04
N ALA A 40 -6.02 -11.40 -3.64
CA ALA A 40 -4.81 -11.42 -4.50
C ALA A 40 -3.53 -10.93 -3.79
N VAL A 41 -3.52 -10.90 -2.46
CA VAL A 41 -2.40 -10.39 -1.65
C VAL A 41 -1.24 -11.38 -1.63
N GLU A 42 -0.05 -10.89 -2.00
CA GLU A 42 1.21 -11.61 -1.87
C GLU A 42 1.80 -11.42 -0.47
N LEU A 43 1.67 -10.21 0.08
CA LEU A 43 2.20 -9.88 1.39
C LEU A 43 1.41 -8.74 2.04
N SER A 44 1.24 -8.82 3.36
CA SER A 44 0.71 -7.73 4.19
C SER A 44 1.65 -7.47 5.34
N TRP A 45 2.06 -6.22 5.51
CA TRP A 45 2.90 -5.79 6.61
C TRP A 45 2.22 -4.71 7.43
N VAL A 46 2.51 -4.72 8.72
CA VAL A 46 2.11 -3.68 9.67
C VAL A 46 3.34 -3.07 10.32
N TYR A 47 3.21 -1.80 10.69
CA TYR A 47 4.17 -1.12 11.56
C TYR A 47 3.61 -1.11 12.99
N ASP A 48 4.23 -1.90 13.85
CA ASP A 48 3.90 -2.04 15.28
C ASP A 48 4.88 -1.18 16.10
N MET A 49 4.38 -0.26 16.91
CA MET A 49 5.20 0.57 17.79
C MET A 49 5.59 -0.12 19.11
N ALA A 50 5.21 -1.38 19.31
CA ALA A 50 5.74 -2.19 20.39
C ALA A 50 7.28 -2.19 20.43
N PRO A 51 7.89 -2.08 21.62
CA PRO A 51 9.28 -2.48 21.82
C PRO A 51 9.47 -3.96 21.43
N VAL A 52 10.62 -4.29 20.86
CA VAL A 52 10.94 -5.62 20.30
C VAL A 52 10.80 -6.77 21.32
N HIS A 53 10.86 -6.46 22.62
CA HIS A 53 10.78 -7.44 23.71
C HIS A 53 9.39 -7.65 24.32
N VAL A 54 8.39 -6.89 23.87
CA VAL A 54 7.00 -7.08 24.28
C VAL A 54 6.28 -7.81 23.17
N ALA A 55 5.50 -8.85 23.52
CA ALA A 55 4.64 -9.54 22.57
C ALA A 55 3.87 -8.52 21.71
N PRO A 56 3.64 -8.80 20.40
CA PRO A 56 3.08 -7.83 19.47
C PRO A 56 1.90 -7.09 20.07
N THR A 57 2.01 -5.76 20.10
CA THR A 57 1.00 -4.94 20.75
C THR A 57 -0.04 -4.54 19.72
N GLN A 58 -1.25 -4.22 20.17
CA GLN A 58 -2.26 -3.56 19.33
C GLN A 58 -1.88 -2.10 19.00
N ASN A 59 -0.63 -1.68 19.21
CA ASN A 59 -0.13 -0.35 18.88
C ASN A 59 0.33 -0.27 17.42
N LEU A 60 -0.55 -0.71 16.53
CA LEU A 60 -0.37 -0.58 15.09
C LEU A 60 -0.57 0.87 14.68
N VAL A 61 0.32 1.35 13.82
CA VAL A 61 0.30 2.74 13.33
C VAL A 61 0.54 2.84 11.83
N GLY A 62 0.77 1.72 11.14
CA GLY A 62 0.85 1.71 9.70
C GLY A 62 0.68 0.33 9.10
N HIS A 63 0.41 0.30 7.81
CA HIS A 63 0.14 -0.91 7.04
C HIS A 63 0.46 -0.70 5.56
N VAL A 64 0.86 -1.78 4.91
CA VAL A 64 1.05 -1.84 3.46
C VAL A 64 0.74 -3.25 2.96
N GLN A 65 0.13 -3.33 1.79
CA GLN A 65 -0.06 -4.58 1.05
C GLN A 65 0.70 -4.56 -0.25
N ILE A 66 1.22 -5.73 -0.59
CA ILE A 66 1.82 -6.05 -1.88
C ILE A 66 0.94 -7.11 -2.50
N TYR A 67 0.47 -6.86 -3.73
CA TYR A 67 -0.43 -7.76 -4.42
C TYR A 67 -0.16 -7.77 -5.92
N ARG A 68 -0.58 -8.84 -6.58
CA ARG A 68 -0.51 -8.92 -8.04
C ARG A 68 -1.61 -8.04 -8.65
N PRO A 69 -1.29 -7.16 -9.61
CA PRO A 69 -2.31 -6.48 -10.38
C PRO A 69 -3.18 -7.53 -11.10
N THR A 70 -4.43 -7.70 -10.68
CA THR A 70 -5.40 -8.57 -11.36
C THR A 70 -6.39 -7.73 -12.16
N GLU A 71 -7.02 -8.33 -13.18
CA GLU A 71 -8.08 -7.72 -13.99
C GLU A 71 -9.27 -7.20 -13.15
N ALA A 72 -9.51 -7.80 -11.97
CA ALA A 72 -10.62 -7.46 -11.08
C ALA A 72 -10.32 -6.39 -10.03
N SER A 73 -9.08 -5.90 -9.96
CA SER A 73 -8.69 -4.82 -9.05
C SER A 73 -8.89 -3.46 -9.73
N SER A 74 -8.73 -2.32 -9.06
CA SER A 74 -8.64 -1.00 -9.75
C SER A 74 -7.30 -0.81 -10.50
N THR A 75 -6.49 -1.87 -10.52
CA THR A 75 -5.09 -1.99 -10.96
C THR A 75 -4.87 -2.45 -12.42
N PRO A 76 -5.85 -2.89 -13.24
CA PRO A 76 -5.62 -3.21 -14.67
C PRO A 76 -5.08 -1.99 -15.42
N GLY A 77 -5.57 -0.80 -15.06
CA GLY A 77 -5.05 0.48 -15.53
C GLY A 77 -3.56 0.65 -15.19
N LEU A 78 -3.08 0.17 -14.05
CA LEU A 78 -1.67 0.32 -13.66
C LEU A 78 -0.72 -0.49 -14.54
N ALA A 79 -1.07 -1.73 -14.91
CA ALA A 79 -0.24 -2.54 -15.80
C ALA A 79 -0.24 -1.99 -17.24
N ALA A 80 -1.42 -1.59 -17.73
CA ALA A 80 -1.56 -0.94 -19.02
C ALA A 80 -0.78 0.39 -19.08
N CYS A 81 -0.87 1.20 -18.03
CA CYS A 81 -0.12 2.46 -17.92
C CYS A 81 1.39 2.19 -17.88
N ALA A 82 1.83 1.22 -17.07
CA ALA A 82 3.24 0.87 -16.92
C ALA A 82 3.90 0.33 -18.20
N GLN A 83 3.13 0.01 -19.26
CA GLN A 83 3.62 -0.61 -20.49
C GLN A 83 4.44 -1.89 -20.23
N GLN A 84 4.15 -2.60 -19.14
CA GLN A 84 4.82 -3.82 -18.71
C GLN A 84 3.82 -4.96 -18.58
N PRO A 85 4.22 -6.22 -18.84
CA PRO A 85 3.36 -7.36 -18.59
C PRO A 85 2.94 -7.41 -17.12
N ALA A 86 1.68 -7.72 -16.82
CA ALA A 86 1.18 -7.78 -15.44
C ALA A 86 2.00 -8.73 -14.55
N GLY A 87 2.55 -9.80 -15.13
CA GLY A 87 3.44 -10.73 -14.45
C GLY A 87 4.79 -10.15 -14.02
N GLU A 88 5.19 -8.99 -14.55
CA GLU A 88 6.42 -8.27 -14.18
C GLU A 88 6.21 -7.20 -13.11
N LEU A 89 4.97 -7.04 -12.63
CA LEU A 89 4.58 -5.97 -11.73
C LEU A 89 4.11 -6.51 -10.38
N LEU A 90 4.41 -5.77 -9.33
CA LEU A 90 3.74 -5.91 -8.04
C LEU A 90 3.24 -4.53 -7.58
N ALA A 91 1.97 -4.50 -7.15
CA ALA A 91 1.33 -3.27 -6.71
C ALA A 91 1.49 -3.08 -5.20
N ILE A 92 1.78 -1.84 -4.80
CA ILE A 92 1.73 -1.37 -3.42
C ILE A 92 0.38 -0.70 -3.22
N GLY A 93 -0.40 -1.19 -2.25
CA GLY A 93 -1.68 -0.59 -1.91
C GLY A 93 -2.09 -0.82 -0.47
N ARG A 94 -3.29 -0.35 -0.11
CA ARG A 94 -3.79 -0.32 1.27
C ARG A 94 -2.74 0.33 2.18
N PHE A 95 -2.05 1.34 1.67
CA PHE A 95 -0.99 2.03 2.36
C PHE A 95 -1.62 2.98 3.38
N LEU A 96 -1.60 2.57 4.64
CA LEU A 96 -2.19 3.30 5.75
C LEU A 96 -1.09 3.72 6.70
N VAL A 97 -1.10 4.97 7.14
CA VAL A 97 -0.26 5.43 8.26
C VAL A 97 -1.11 6.34 9.12
N LYS A 98 -1.26 5.98 10.39
CA LYS A 98 -2.02 6.77 11.36
C LYS A 98 -1.37 8.15 11.50
N PRO A 99 -2.12 9.26 11.44
CA PRO A 99 -1.55 10.58 11.66
C PRO A 99 -1.07 10.72 13.10
N GLN A 100 0.23 10.98 13.28
CA GLN A 100 0.87 11.16 14.58
C GLN A 100 2.29 11.73 14.39
N ALA A 101 2.98 11.99 15.50
CA ALA A 101 4.41 12.30 15.45
C ALA A 101 5.19 11.18 14.73
N HIS A 102 6.05 11.57 13.78
CA HIS A 102 6.88 10.67 12.97
C HIS A 102 6.16 9.78 11.95
N ASP A 103 4.90 10.06 11.63
CA ASP A 103 4.14 9.41 10.55
C ASP A 103 4.93 9.36 9.22
N TYR A 104 5.61 10.45 8.84
CA TYR A 104 6.46 10.51 7.65
C TYR A 104 7.58 9.48 7.68
N GLY A 105 8.20 9.29 8.85
CA GLY A 105 9.27 8.31 9.05
C GLY A 105 8.76 6.88 8.93
N ILE A 106 7.56 6.62 9.46
CA ILE A 106 6.87 5.32 9.35
C ILE A 106 6.52 5.03 7.89
N ALA A 107 5.89 5.98 7.20
CA ALA A 107 5.53 5.87 5.79
C ALA A 107 6.78 5.62 4.93
N ARG A 108 7.85 6.38 5.16
CA ARG A 108 9.12 6.19 4.47
C ARG A 108 9.65 4.77 4.65
N HIS A 109 9.62 4.27 5.88
CA HIS A 109 10.12 2.95 6.20
C HIS A 109 9.29 1.86 5.50
N LEU A 110 7.96 1.93 5.59
CA LEU A 110 7.05 0.99 4.93
C LEU A 110 7.23 0.99 3.41
N LEU A 111 7.23 2.16 2.77
CA LEU A 111 7.40 2.26 1.32
C LEU A 111 8.75 1.69 0.86
N LYS A 112 9.84 2.01 1.59
CA LYS A 112 11.17 1.48 1.26
C LYS A 112 11.23 -0.04 1.39
N GLN A 113 10.66 -0.62 2.46
CA GLN A 113 10.64 -2.07 2.62
C GLN A 113 9.79 -2.75 1.55
N ALA A 114 8.60 -2.23 1.26
CA ALA A 114 7.73 -2.78 0.21
C ALA A 114 8.44 -2.77 -1.15
N ARG A 115 9.07 -1.64 -1.50
CA ARG A 115 9.88 -1.55 -2.71
C ARG A 115 11.03 -2.55 -2.74
N MET A 116 11.81 -2.63 -1.66
CA MET A 116 12.95 -3.55 -1.58
C MET A 116 12.51 -5.02 -1.70
N TYR A 117 11.36 -5.38 -1.14
CA TYR A 117 10.77 -6.70 -1.32
C TYR A 117 10.46 -6.96 -2.79
N ILE A 118 9.72 -6.07 -3.45
CA ILE A 118 9.33 -6.21 -4.86
C ILE A 118 10.56 -6.32 -5.77
N GLN A 119 11.59 -5.48 -5.54
CA GLN A 119 12.85 -5.55 -6.28
C GLN A 119 13.59 -6.88 -6.11
N ARG A 120 13.56 -7.46 -4.90
CA ARG A 120 14.16 -8.78 -4.64
C ARG A 120 13.44 -9.92 -5.37
N GLN A 121 12.17 -9.73 -5.73
CA GLN A 121 11.42 -10.64 -6.61
C GLN A 121 11.73 -10.43 -8.10
N GLY A 122 12.60 -9.46 -8.45
CA GLY A 122 12.88 -9.09 -9.84
C GLY A 122 11.71 -8.39 -10.53
N LYS A 123 10.78 -7.81 -9.77
CA LYS A 123 9.57 -7.16 -10.28
C LYS A 123 9.64 -5.64 -10.15
N THR A 124 8.82 -4.94 -10.93
CA THR A 124 8.68 -3.48 -10.83
C THR A 124 7.56 -3.12 -9.86
N ALA A 125 7.85 -2.21 -8.94
CA ALA A 125 6.85 -1.70 -8.01
C ALA A 125 5.97 -0.65 -8.69
N VAL A 126 4.65 -0.81 -8.58
CA VAL A 126 3.66 0.17 -9.03
C VAL A 126 2.73 0.54 -7.88
N LEU A 127 2.15 1.74 -7.91
CA LEU A 127 1.11 2.16 -6.97
C LEU A 127 0.16 3.15 -7.63
N ASP A 128 -1.05 3.25 -7.12
CA ASP A 128 -2.02 4.28 -7.49
C ASP A 128 -2.18 5.24 -6.31
N LEU A 129 -1.98 6.54 -6.53
CA LEU A 129 -2.10 7.56 -5.50
C LEU A 129 -3.55 7.66 -4.99
N ASN A 130 -4.54 7.47 -5.86
CA ASN A 130 -5.95 7.56 -5.47
C ASN A 130 -6.37 6.38 -4.58
N ALA A 131 -5.71 5.24 -4.71
CA ALA A 131 -5.92 4.08 -3.85
C ALA A 131 -5.16 4.13 -2.51
N ASN A 132 -4.31 5.15 -2.30
CA ASN A 132 -3.39 5.24 -1.16
C ASN A 132 -3.38 6.65 -0.56
N GLY A 133 -4.40 6.99 0.25
CA GLY A 133 -4.67 8.35 0.71
C GLY A 133 -3.53 9.06 1.48
N TYR A 134 -2.56 8.32 2.04
CA TYR A 134 -1.37 8.95 2.67
C TYR A 134 -0.31 9.38 1.64
N LEU A 135 -0.20 8.67 0.52
CA LEU A 135 0.88 8.86 -0.44
C LEU A 135 0.58 10.04 -1.37
N THR A 136 1.51 10.98 -1.45
CA THR A 136 1.47 12.07 -2.43
C THR A 136 2.48 11.83 -3.55
N ALA A 137 2.23 12.41 -4.73
CA ALA A 137 3.17 12.34 -5.84
C ALA A 137 4.58 12.82 -5.44
N ALA A 138 4.67 13.92 -4.67
CA ALA A 138 5.94 14.46 -4.18
C ALA A 138 6.67 13.48 -3.25
N PHE A 139 5.94 12.81 -2.35
CA PHE A 139 6.48 11.78 -1.48
C PHE A 139 7.04 10.62 -2.30
N CYS A 140 6.24 10.07 -3.22
CA CYS A 140 6.64 8.94 -4.06
C CYS A 140 7.83 9.28 -4.97
N LYS A 141 7.87 10.48 -5.58
CA LYS A 141 8.98 10.97 -6.41
C LYS A 141 10.30 11.00 -5.64
N LYS A 142 10.30 11.44 -4.38
CA LYS A 142 11.48 11.42 -3.52
C LYS A 142 12.05 10.01 -3.28
N TYR A 143 11.24 8.96 -3.46
CA TYR A 143 11.65 7.57 -3.27
C TYR A 143 11.79 6.78 -4.59
N GLY A 144 11.89 7.48 -5.72
CA GLY A 144 12.20 6.93 -7.04
C GLY A 144 11.00 6.48 -7.86
N PHE A 145 9.79 6.87 -7.46
CA PHE A 145 8.61 6.65 -8.30
C PHE A 145 8.43 7.80 -9.29
N VAL A 146 8.07 7.47 -10.51
CA VAL A 146 7.68 8.43 -11.54
C VAL A 146 6.21 8.25 -11.87
N GLU A 147 5.58 9.35 -12.24
CA GLU A 147 4.18 9.37 -12.64
C GLU A 147 4.05 8.85 -14.07
N ILE A 148 3.00 8.07 -14.32
CA ILE A 148 2.70 7.57 -15.64
C ILE A 148 1.40 8.22 -16.12
N PRO A 149 1.29 8.63 -17.40
CA PRO A 149 0.03 9.09 -17.94
C PRO A 149 -1.06 8.01 -17.81
N SER A 150 -2.22 8.39 -17.28
CA SER A 150 -3.44 7.59 -17.25
C SER A 150 -4.51 8.28 -18.09
N THR A 151 -5.23 7.51 -18.90
CA THR A 151 -6.44 7.99 -19.59
C THR A 151 -7.67 7.98 -18.67
N ASP A 152 -7.58 7.28 -17.54
CA ASP A 152 -8.62 7.26 -16.51
C ASP A 152 -8.27 8.26 -15.40
N PRO A 153 -9.04 9.35 -15.21
CA PRO A 153 -8.80 10.33 -14.15
C PRO A 153 -9.01 9.76 -12.74
N ALA A 154 -9.68 8.61 -12.61
CA ALA A 154 -9.82 7.91 -11.34
C ALA A 154 -8.55 7.15 -10.92
N VAL A 155 -7.54 7.04 -11.80
CA VAL A 155 -6.27 6.36 -11.54
C VAL A 155 -5.12 7.37 -11.66
N ALA A 156 -4.29 7.45 -10.62
CA ALA A 156 -3.10 8.29 -10.60
C ALA A 156 -1.85 7.41 -10.42
N PRO A 157 -1.40 6.74 -11.50
CA PRO A 157 -0.43 5.66 -11.42
C PRO A 157 1.00 6.19 -11.29
N MET A 158 1.76 5.52 -10.44
CA MET A 158 3.17 5.76 -10.21
C MET A 158 3.94 4.44 -10.37
N ILE A 159 5.04 4.45 -11.10
CA ILE A 159 5.95 3.31 -11.27
C ILE A 159 7.31 3.61 -10.69
N TYR A 160 7.94 2.63 -10.07
CA TYR A 160 9.32 2.77 -9.65
C TYR A 160 10.25 2.78 -10.87
N ALA A 161 10.94 3.90 -11.09
CA ALA A 161 11.99 4.00 -12.08
C ALA A 161 13.29 3.48 -11.44
N SER A 162 13.72 2.30 -11.87
CA SER A 162 14.95 1.63 -11.42
C SER A 162 16.20 2.48 -11.61
#